data_AF-A0A8B7QGH3-F1
#
_entry.id   AF-A0A8B7QGH3-F1
#
_cell.length_a   1.000
_cell.length_b   1.000
_cell.length_c   1.000
_cell.angle_alpha   90.00
_cell.angle_beta   90.00
_cell.angle_gamma   90.00
#
_symmetry.space_group_name_H-M   'P 1'
#
loop_
_entity.id
_entity.type
_entity.pdbx_description
1 polymer ?
#
loop_
_entity_poly.entity_id
_entity_poly.type
_entity_poly.pdbx_seq_one_letter_code
_entity_poly.pdbx_strand_id
1 'polypeptide(L)'
;FAPFRKTSEFGELHGLTTTDKFVEGIYKVVLDTKSYWKALGISPFHEYAEVVFTANDSGQRKYTIAALLSPFSYSTTALVSTPKE
;
A
#
# COMPACT_ATOMS: atom_id res chain seq x y z
N PHE A 1 -12.12 -6.96 -8.58
CA PHE A 1 -11.09 -5.91 -8.75
C PHE A 1 -11.55 -4.67 -8.01
N ALA A 2 -10.84 -4.23 -6.98
CA ALA A 2 -11.15 -2.96 -6.32
C ALA A 2 -10.78 -1.81 -7.28
N PRO A 3 -11.59 -0.74 -7.38
CA PRO A 3 -11.25 0.40 -8.21
C PRO A 3 -9.97 1.07 -7.71
N PHE A 4 -9.13 1.58 -8.63
CA PHE A 4 -7.98 2.40 -8.27
C PHE A 4 -8.44 3.59 -7.43
N ARG A 5 -7.78 3.81 -6.29
CA ARG A 5 -8.05 4.92 -5.37
C ARG A 5 -6.81 5.81 -5.25
N LYS A 6 -7.01 7.06 -4.88
CA LYS A 6 -5.95 8.06 -4.73
C LYS A 6 -5.67 8.33 -3.25
N THR A 7 -4.42 8.61 -2.92
CA THR A 7 -4.06 9.15 -1.61
C THR A 7 -4.68 10.53 -1.43
N SER A 8 -4.96 10.88 -0.18
CA SER A 8 -5.35 12.22 0.23
C SER A 8 -4.18 13.20 0.13
N GLU A 9 -4.43 14.48 0.42
CA GLU A 9 -3.40 15.52 0.54
C GLU A 9 -2.34 15.21 1.62
N PHE A 10 -2.69 14.39 2.62
CA PHE A 10 -1.79 13.94 3.68
C PHE A 10 -0.98 12.68 3.28
N GLY A 11 -1.13 12.19 2.05
CA GLY A 11 -0.43 10.98 1.58
C GLY A 11 -1.07 9.66 2.05
N GLU A 12 -2.21 9.72 2.75
CA GLU A 12 -2.88 8.55 3.32
C GLU A 12 -4.07 8.07 2.49
N LEU A 13 -4.37 6.77 2.59
CA LEU A 13 -5.55 6.14 1.98
C LEU A 13 -6.18 5.13 2.94
N HIS A 14 -7.35 5.49 3.46
CA HIS A 14 -8.10 4.69 4.44
C HIS A 14 -9.31 4.00 3.80
N GLY A 15 -9.90 3.03 4.51
CA GLY A 15 -11.16 2.41 4.10
C GLY A 15 -11.06 1.56 2.82
N LEU A 16 -9.89 0.96 2.57
CA LEU A 16 -9.64 0.10 1.41
C LEU A 16 -10.47 -1.20 1.44
N THR A 17 -10.73 -1.72 2.62
CA THR A 17 -11.45 -2.97 2.86
C THR A 17 -12.14 -2.92 4.21
N THR A 18 -12.98 -3.91 4.48
CA THR A 18 -13.64 -4.14 5.77
C THR A 18 -13.09 -5.41 6.42
N THR A 19 -13.27 -5.54 7.73
CA THR A 19 -12.76 -6.67 8.52
C THR A 19 -13.26 -8.03 8.01
N ASP A 20 -14.51 -8.10 7.54
CA ASP A 20 -15.13 -9.30 6.96
C ASP A 20 -14.55 -9.69 5.60
N LYS A 21 -14.02 -8.73 4.83
CA LYS A 21 -13.45 -8.97 3.49
C LYS A 21 -11.94 -9.15 3.53
N PHE A 22 -11.30 -8.71 4.60
CA PHE A 22 -9.87 -8.82 4.81
C PHE A 22 -9.55 -10.09 5.59
N VAL A 23 -9.71 -11.21 4.90
CA VAL A 23 -9.50 -12.57 5.43
C VAL A 23 -8.03 -12.96 5.42
N GLU A 24 -7.73 -14.17 5.86
CA GLU A 24 -6.40 -14.76 5.68
C GLU A 24 -6.07 -14.94 4.20
N GLY A 25 -4.87 -14.54 3.79
CA GLY A 25 -4.42 -14.74 2.41
C GLY A 25 -3.23 -13.87 2.03
N ILE A 26 -2.80 -14.02 0.77
CA ILE A 26 -1.73 -13.21 0.18
C ILE A 26 -2.35 -12.01 -0.53
N TYR A 27 -1.91 -10.82 -0.14
CA TYR A 27 -2.37 -9.56 -0.69
C TYR A 27 -1.22 -8.86 -1.42
N LYS A 28 -1.58 -8.08 -2.44
CA LYS A 28 -0.66 -7.20 -3.18
C LYS A 28 -1.21 -5.79 -3.21
N VAL A 29 -0.39 -4.84 -2.75
CA VAL A 29 -0.60 -3.40 -2.92
C VAL A 29 0.29 -2.94 -4.07
N VAL A 30 -0.31 -2.24 -5.04
CA VAL A 30 0.40 -1.63 -6.17
C VAL A 30 0.20 -0.12 -6.08
N LEU A 31 1.31 0.62 -5.98
CA LEU A 31 1.33 2.07 -5.97
C LEU A 31 1.78 2.57 -7.34
N ASP A 32 0.94 3.35 -8.02
CA ASP A 32 1.26 3.96 -9.32
C ASP A 32 2.21 5.17 -9.14
N THR A 33 3.46 4.85 -8.82
CA THR A 33 4.51 5.85 -8.59
C THR A 33 4.96 6.53 -9.87
N LYS A 34 4.85 5.85 -11.02
CA LYS A 34 5.24 6.44 -12.31
C LYS A 34 4.33 7.59 -12.71
N SER A 35 3.01 7.43 -12.61
CA SER A 35 2.07 8.51 -12.89
C SER A 35 2.25 9.68 -11.93
N TYR A 36 2.54 9.41 -10.65
CA TYR A 36 2.84 10.45 -9.66
C TYR A 36 4.05 11.30 -10.07
N TRP A 37 5.19 10.69 -10.39
CA TRP A 37 6.39 11.43 -10.79
C TRP A 37 6.22 12.15 -12.13
N LYS A 38 5.55 11.53 -13.10
CA LYS A 38 5.26 12.16 -14.40
C LYS A 38 4.39 13.41 -14.27
N ALA A 39 3.42 13.40 -13.37
CA ALA A 39 2.58 14.57 -13.09
C ALA A 39 3.39 15.76 -12.54
N LEU A 40 4.55 15.48 -11.90
CA LEU A 40 5.50 16.49 -11.43
C LEU A 40 6.59 16.84 -12.47
N GLY A 41 6.51 16.31 -13.69
CA GLY A 41 7.51 16.55 -14.75
C GLY A 41 8.83 15.80 -14.54
N ILE A 42 8.88 14.83 -13.63
CA ILE A 42 10.08 14.04 -13.33
C ILE A 42 10.00 12.71 -14.08
N SER A 43 11.12 12.27 -14.68
CA SER A 43 11.23 10.92 -15.25
C SER A 43 11.63 9.93 -14.16
N PRO A 44 10.74 9.03 -13.70
CA PRO A 44 11.07 8.03 -12.71
C PRO A 44 11.72 6.79 -13.34
N PHE A 45 12.40 6.00 -12.51
CA PHE A 45 12.97 4.70 -12.90
C PHE A 45 11.93 3.56 -12.86
N HIS A 46 11.15 3.51 -11.79
CA HIS A 46 10.22 2.40 -11.53
C HIS A 46 8.88 2.61 -12.27
N GLU A 47 8.28 1.53 -12.78
CA GLU A 47 6.93 1.55 -13.37
C GLU A 47 5.84 1.69 -12.30
N TYR A 48 6.04 1.08 -11.14
CA TYR A 48 5.21 1.15 -9.95
C TYR A 48 6.05 0.68 -8.75
N ALA A 49 5.56 0.89 -7.54
CA ALA A 49 6.06 0.20 -6.35
C ALA A 49 5.06 -0.88 -5.93
N GLU A 50 5.54 -2.04 -5.51
CA GLU A 50 4.70 -3.14 -5.05
C GLU A 50 5.08 -3.60 -3.64
N VAL A 51 4.05 -4.01 -2.89
CA VAL A 51 4.21 -4.66 -1.59
C VAL A 51 3.33 -5.91 -1.59
N VAL A 52 3.95 -7.06 -1.38
CA VAL A 52 3.27 -8.37 -1.30
C VAL A 52 3.45 -8.92 0.10
N PHE A 53 2.36 -9.34 0.74
CA PHE A 53 2.41 -9.84 2.12
C PHE A 53 1.27 -10.82 2.40
N THR A 54 1.51 -11.72 3.37
CA THR A 54 0.48 -12.56 3.95
C THR A 54 -0.24 -11.80 5.07
N ALA A 55 -1.57 -11.79 5.04
CA ALA A 55 -2.40 -11.14 6.05
C ALA A 55 -3.14 -12.17 6.90
N ASN A 56 -3.35 -11.84 8.17
CA ASN A 56 -4.27 -12.50 9.11
C ASN A 56 -4.07 -14.01 9.36
N ASP A 57 -2.88 -14.55 9.06
CA ASP A 57 -2.48 -15.96 9.31
C ASP A 57 -2.58 -16.42 10.77
N SER A 58 -2.67 -15.48 11.70
CA SER A 58 -2.72 -15.72 13.14
C SER A 58 -3.60 -14.69 13.84
N GLY A 59 -4.78 -14.45 13.23
CA GLY A 59 -5.81 -13.55 13.73
C GLY A 59 -5.83 -12.19 13.03
N GLN A 60 -6.95 -11.49 13.19
CA GLN A 60 -7.18 -10.21 12.51
C GLN A 60 -6.26 -9.13 13.08
N ARG A 61 -5.56 -8.41 12.19
CA ARG A 61 -4.65 -7.32 12.53
C ARG A 61 -4.94 -6.06 11.71
N LYS A 62 -4.48 -4.92 12.21
CA LYS A 62 -4.44 -3.67 11.44
C LYS A 62 -3.08 -3.55 10.77
N TYR A 63 -3.09 -3.19 9.49
CA TYR A 63 -1.89 -3.02 8.68
C TYR A 63 -1.80 -1.59 8.19
N THR A 64 -0.67 -0.94 8.40
CA THR A 64 -0.30 0.32 7.74
C THR A 64 0.90 0.03 6.85
N ILE A 65 0.74 0.19 5.54
CA ILE A 65 1.84 0.08 4.58
C ILE A 65 2.33 1.49 4.29
N ALA A 66 3.58 1.77 4.65
CA ALA A 66 4.20 3.07 4.41
C ALA A 66 5.23 2.93 3.28
N ALA A 67 5.27 3.91 2.38
CA ALA A 67 6.23 3.98 1.29
C ALA A 67 6.88 5.36 1.25
N LEU A 68 8.21 5.38 1.18
CA LEU A 68 9.02 6.57 0.92
C LEU A 68 9.54 6.49 -0.51
N LEU A 69 9.25 7.52 -1.30
CA LEU A 69 9.50 7.52 -2.75
C LEU A 69 10.55 8.56 -3.12
N SER A 70 11.53 8.12 -3.90
CA SER A 70 12.43 8.95 -4.70
C SER A 70 12.27 8.55 -6.18
N PRO A 71 12.64 9.39 -7.15
CA PRO A 71 12.44 9.06 -8.57
C PRO A 71 13.15 7.76 -9.01
N PHE A 72 14.29 7.44 -8.38
CA PHE A 72 15.13 6.26 -8.69
C PHE A 72 15.23 5.23 -7.56
N SER A 73 14.50 5.40 -6.46
CA SER A 73 14.52 4.47 -5.33
C SER A 73 13.21 4.55 -4.56
N TYR A 74 12.79 3.46 -3.94
CA TYR A 74 11.71 3.50 -2.96
C TYR A 74 12.05 2.59 -1.79
N SER A 75 11.46 2.88 -0.64
CA SER A 75 11.51 2.01 0.53
C SER A 75 10.11 1.81 1.06
N THR A 76 9.78 0.57 1.42
CA THR A 76 8.47 0.21 1.97
C THR A 76 8.67 -0.40 3.34
N THR A 77 7.78 -0.07 4.27
CA THR A 77 7.72 -0.68 5.60
C THR A 77 6.28 -0.95 5.98
N ALA A 78 6.07 -1.81 6.97
CA ALA A 78 4.76 -2.15 7.48
C ALA A 78 4.72 -1.95 9.00
N LEU A 79 3.70 -1.23 9.47
CA LEU A 79 3.30 -1.25 10.88
C LEU A 79 2.11 -2.19 11.01
N VAL A 80 2.27 -3.23 11.81
CA VAL A 80 1.26 -4.25 12.03
C VAL A 80 0.88 -4.23 13.51
N SER A 81 -0.42 -4.07 13.80
CA SER A 81 -0.90 -4.13 15.19
C SER A 81 -0.75 -5.54 15.76
N THR A 82 -0.81 -5.64 17.08
CA THR A 82 -1.08 -6.93 17.72
C THR A 82 -2.42 -7.49 17.20
N PRO A 83 -2.58 -8.83 17.16
CA PRO A 83 -3.86 -9.45 16.85
C PRO A 83 -4.94 -8.91 17.78
N LYS A 84 -6.14 -8.65 17.25
CA LYS A 84 -7.32 -8.51 18.10
C LYS A 84 -7.71 -9.90 18.60
N GLU A 85 -7.95 -10.02 19.91
CA GLU A 85 -8.69 -11.13 20.50
C GLU A 85 -10.11 -11.22 19.93
#